data_AF-A0ABD0N5X3-F1
#
_entry.id   AF-A0ABD0N5X3-F1
#
_cell.length_a   1.000
_cell.length_b   1.000
_cell.length_c   1.000
_cell.angle_alpha   90.00
_cell.angle_beta   90.00
_cell.angle_gamma   90.00
#
_symmetry.space_group_name_H-M   'P 1'
#
loop_
_entity.id
_entity.type
_entity.pdbx_description
1 polymer ?
#
loop_
_entity_poly.entity_id
_entity_poly.type
_entity_poly.pdbx_seq_one_letter_code
_entity_poly.pdbx_strand_id
1 'polypeptide(L)'
;EMLLFNKKVTATQACKLGLVTEVFPESSFQSEVWTRLKAYAKLPRNSLALSKQLIRGVEKEKLHAVNDAEVERLVERFLSDECMQAIMSFFQAKSKL
;
A
#
# COMPACT_ATOMS: atom_id res chain seq x y z
N GLU A 1 -4.89 14.62 3.18
CA GLU A 1 -3.73 14.92 4.07
C GLU A 1 -2.53 14.01 3.83
N MET A 2 -2.69 12.68 3.69
CA MET A 2 -1.55 11.77 3.51
C MET A 2 -0.74 12.07 2.23
N LEU A 3 -1.39 12.15 1.06
CA LEU A 3 -0.71 12.30 -0.23
C LEU A 3 -0.14 13.70 -0.48
N LEU A 4 -0.84 14.76 -0.04
CA LEU A 4 -0.43 16.15 -0.32
C LEU A 4 0.49 16.73 0.75
N PHE A 5 0.37 16.30 2.01
CA PHE A 5 1.05 16.90 3.15
C PHE A 5 1.98 15.93 3.89
N ASN A 6 2.21 14.73 3.34
CA ASN A 6 3.08 13.70 3.91
C ASN A 6 2.73 13.37 5.38
N LYS A 7 1.45 13.47 5.74
CA LYS A 7 0.99 13.20 7.11
C LYS A 7 1.21 11.73 7.45
N LYS A 8 2.06 11.48 8.45
CA LYS A 8 2.26 10.14 9.03
C LYS A 8 1.01 9.75 9.84
N VAL A 9 0.64 8.48 9.75
CA VAL A 9 -0.49 7.89 10.48
C VAL A 9 -0.01 6.70 11.31
N THR A 10 -0.58 6.51 12.50
CA THR A 10 -0.29 5.34 13.33
C THR A 10 -0.99 4.10 12.77
N ALA A 11 -0.58 2.90 13.21
CA ALA A 11 -1.23 1.64 12.81
C ALA A 11 -2.75 1.65 13.11
N THR A 12 -3.14 2.15 14.28
CA THR A 12 -4.55 2.28 14.68
C THR A 12 -5.32 3.27 13.81
N GLN A 13 -4.71 4.40 13.45
CA GLN A 13 -5.33 5.37 12.53
C GLN A 13 -5.48 4.78 11.13
N ALA A 14 -4.44 4.12 10.60
CA ALA A 14 -4.49 3.44 9.32
C ALA A 14 -5.58 2.35 9.29
N CYS A 15 -5.80 1.67 10.42
CA CYS A 15 -6.87 0.69 10.56
C CYS A 15 -8.26 1.33 10.47
N LYS A 16 -8.49 2.44 11.19
CA LYS A 16 -9.74 3.21 11.10
C LYS A 16 -10.01 3.76 9.69
N LEU A 17 -8.96 4.06 8.93
CA LEU A 17 -9.05 4.56 7.55
C LEU A 17 -9.19 3.43 6.51
N GLY A 18 -9.19 2.15 6.92
CA GLY A 18 -9.32 1.00 6.02
C GLY A 18 -8.05 0.60 5.27
N LEU A 19 -6.91 1.24 5.55
CA LEU A 19 -5.62 0.88 4.97
C LEU A 19 -5.03 -0.38 5.62
N VAL A 20 -5.27 -0.56 6.92
CA VAL A 20 -4.87 -1.73 7.70
C VAL A 20 -6.11 -2.49 8.14
N THR A 21 -6.13 -3.81 7.97
CA THR A 21 -7.31 -4.62 8.35
C THR A 21 -7.37 -4.85 9.87
N GLU A 22 -6.22 -5.00 10.52
CA GLU A 22 -6.14 -5.26 11.97
C GLU A 22 -4.77 -4.89 12.54
N VAL A 23 -4.72 -4.56 13.83
CA VAL A 23 -3.50 -4.12 14.54
C VAL A 23 -3.26 -5.04 15.73
N PHE A 24 -2.01 -5.47 15.90
CA PHE A 24 -1.58 -6.36 16.98
C PHE A 24 -0.51 -5.69 17.86
N PRO A 25 -0.42 -6.08 19.14
CA PRO A 25 0.77 -5.81 19.95
C PRO A 25 2.02 -6.43 19.31
N GLU A 26 3.15 -5.73 19.42
CA GLU A 26 4.43 -6.21 18.84
C GLU A 26 4.85 -7.56 19.42
N SER A 27 4.65 -7.77 20.72
CA SER A 27 5.02 -9.00 21.44
C SER A 27 4.27 -10.26 20.95
N SER A 28 3.07 -10.11 20.38
CA SER A 28 2.24 -11.22 19.92
C SER A 28 2.05 -11.27 18.40
N PHE A 29 2.51 -10.26 17.67
CA PHE A 29 2.28 -10.12 16.22
C PHE A 29 2.62 -11.40 15.45
N GLN A 30 3.82 -11.96 15.66
CA GLN A 30 4.25 -13.16 14.92
C GLN A 30 3.38 -14.37 15.22
N SER A 31 3.11 -14.66 16.50
CA SER A 31 2.35 -15.85 16.88
C SER A 31 0.90 -15.78 16.39
N GLU A 32 0.26 -14.61 16.49
CA GLU A 32 -1.11 -14.39 16.03
C GLU A 32 -1.22 -14.49 14.51
N VAL A 33 -0.33 -13.83 13.76
CA VAL A 33 -0.32 -13.88 12.29
C VAL A 33 -0.08 -15.29 11.79
N TRP A 34 0.90 -16.01 12.34
CA TRP A 34 1.19 -17.39 11.92
C TRP A 34 0.03 -18.34 12.21
N THR A 35 -0.66 -18.17 13.34
CA THR A 35 -1.84 -18.96 13.68
C THR A 35 -2.94 -18.79 12.63
N ARG A 36 -3.20 -17.55 12.21
CA ARG A 36 -4.20 -17.25 11.16
C ARG A 36 -3.79 -17.75 9.79
N LEU A 37 -2.52 -17.57 9.40
CA LEU A 37 -2.02 -18.07 8.12
C LEU A 37 -2.15 -19.60 8.03
N LYS A 38 -1.84 -20.32 9.12
CA LYS A 38 -2.04 -21.78 9.19
C LYS A 38 -3.51 -22.17 9.07
N ALA A 39 -4.43 -21.35 9.57
CA ALA A 39 -5.86 -21.57 9.39
C ALA A 39 -6.30 -21.30 7.94
N TYR A 40 -5.87 -20.18 7.35
CA TYR A 40 -6.21 -19.81 5.97
C TYR A 40 -5.65 -20.79 4.94
N ALA A 41 -4.46 -21.34 5.17
CA ALA A 41 -3.85 -22.33 4.29
C ALA A 41 -4.66 -23.64 4.18
N LYS A 42 -5.54 -23.92 5.15
CA LYS A 42 -6.41 -25.10 5.14
C LYS A 42 -7.71 -24.89 4.36
N LEU A 43 -8.01 -23.65 3.94
CA LEU A 43 -9.24 -23.32 3.25
C LEU A 43 -9.22 -23.81 1.78
N PRO A 44 -10.39 -24.13 1.17
CA PRO A 44 -10.45 -24.58 -0.20
C PRO A 44 -9.93 -23.54 -1.20
N ARG A 45 -8.82 -23.84 -1.87
CA ARG A 45 -8.12 -22.92 -2.79
C ARG A 45 -9.01 -22.34 -3.88
N ASN A 46 -9.83 -23.19 -4.53
CA ASN A 46 -10.68 -22.75 -5.64
C ASN A 46 -11.79 -21.80 -5.18
N SER A 47 -12.37 -22.05 -4.00
CA SER A 47 -13.39 -21.17 -3.42
C SER A 47 -12.82 -19.79 -3.11
N LEU A 48 -11.62 -19.74 -2.50
CA LEU A 48 -10.93 -18.48 -2.24
C LEU A 48 -10.58 -17.72 -3.53
N ALA A 49 -10.09 -18.42 -4.56
CA ALA A 49 -9.71 -17.81 -5.83
C ALA A 49 -10.92 -17.18 -6.53
N LEU A 50 -12.02 -17.93 -6.64
CA LEU A 50 -13.26 -17.44 -7.27
C LEU A 50 -13.87 -16.27 -6.49
N SER A 51 -13.90 -16.35 -5.16
CA SER A 51 -14.39 -15.26 -4.31
C SER A 51 -13.56 -13.99 -4.50
N LYS A 52 -12.23 -14.11 -4.51
CA LYS A 52 -11.32 -12.97 -4.76
C LYS A 52 -11.52 -12.39 -6.16
N GLN A 53 -11.74 -13.23 -7.16
CA GLN A 53 -12.01 -12.79 -8.53
C GLN A 53 -13.31 -11.97 -8.61
N LEU A 54 -14.38 -12.42 -7.96
CA LEU A 54 -15.65 -11.68 -7.92
C LEU A 54 -15.49 -10.32 -7.22
N ILE A 55 -14.81 -10.29 -6.07
CA ILE A 55 -14.56 -9.04 -5.33
C ILE A 55 -13.72 -8.07 -6.17
N ARG A 56 -12.61 -8.54 -6.76
CA ARG A 56 -11.69 -7.69 -7.52
C ARG A 56 -12.23 -7.29 -8.89
N GLY A 57 -13.06 -8.12 -9.51
CA GLY A 57 -13.56 -7.91 -10.87
C GLY A 57 -14.31 -6.60 -11.05
N VAL A 58 -14.95 -6.08 -10.01
CA VAL A 58 -15.71 -4.81 -10.08
C VAL A 58 -14.79 -3.58 -10.27
N GLU A 59 -13.58 -3.63 -9.72
CA GLU A 59 -12.68 -2.47 -9.68
C GLU A 59 -11.45 -2.64 -10.57
N LYS A 60 -11.23 -3.83 -11.14
CA LYS A 60 -9.97 -4.18 -11.79
C LYS A 60 -9.61 -3.22 -12.92
N GLU A 61 -10.53 -2.97 -13.84
CA GLU A 61 -10.31 -2.11 -15.01
C GLU A 61 -10.12 -0.65 -14.58
N LYS A 62 -10.88 -0.20 -13.57
CA LYS A 62 -10.72 1.13 -12.98
C LYS A 62 -9.33 1.30 -12.35
N LEU A 63 -8.84 0.31 -11.61
CA LEU A 63 -7.52 0.35 -11.00
C LEU A 63 -6.41 0.41 -12.06
N HIS A 64 -6.55 -0.32 -13.17
CA HIS A 64 -5.63 -0.21 -14.29
C HIS A 64 -5.63 1.19 -14.92
N ALA A 65 -6.80 1.75 -15.21
CA ALA A 65 -6.91 3.08 -15.78
C ALA A 65 -6.33 4.17 -14.87
N VAL A 66 -6.53 4.06 -13.55
CA VAL A 66 -5.93 4.98 -12.57
C VAL A 66 -4.40 4.84 -12.56
N ASN A 67 -3.88 3.61 -12.52
CA ASN A 67 -2.44 3.36 -12.57
C ASN A 67 -1.81 3.95 -13.85
N ASP A 68 -2.44 3.77 -15.00
CA ASP A 68 -1.92 4.27 -16.27
C ASP A 68 -1.86 5.81 -16.28
N ALA A 69 -2.91 6.46 -15.78
CA ALA A 69 -2.93 7.93 -15.62
C ALA A 69 -1.89 8.44 -14.61
N GLU A 70 -1.68 7.73 -13.50
CA GLU A 70 -0.65 8.06 -12.51
C GLU A 70 0.76 7.93 -13.12
N VAL A 71 1.02 6.85 -13.87
CA VAL A 71 2.30 6.62 -14.54
C VAL A 71 2.58 7.66 -15.62
N GLU A 72 1.59 7.99 -16.46
CA GLU A 72 1.72 9.03 -17.49
C GLU A 72 2.15 10.37 -16.88
N ARG A 73 1.47 10.80 -15.81
CA ARG A 73 1.82 12.05 -15.11
C ARG A 73 3.18 11.97 -14.41
N LEU A 74 3.56 10.81 -13.88
CA LEU A 74 4.87 10.62 -13.29
C LEU A 74 5.98 10.75 -14.34
N VAL A 75 5.81 10.17 -15.53
CA VAL A 75 6.78 10.29 -16.63
C VAL A 75 6.99 11.76 -17.04
N GLU A 76 5.90 12.51 -17.20
CA GLU A 76 5.96 13.95 -17.50
C GLU A 76 6.74 14.73 -16.42
N ARG A 77 6.47 14.43 -15.14
CA ARG A 77 7.06 15.17 -14.01
C ARG A 77 8.48 14.74 -13.70
N PHE A 78 8.87 13.50 -13.99
CA PHE A 78 10.20 12.98 -13.70
C PHE A 78 11.30 13.74 -14.45
N LEU A 79 10.98 14.26 -15.64
CA LEU A 79 11.89 15.08 -16.45
C LEU A 79 11.91 16.56 -16.04
N SER A 80 11.11 16.97 -15.05
CA SER A 80 11.07 18.37 -14.61
C SER A 80 12.22 18.72 -13.68
N ASP A 81 12.70 19.96 -13.79
CA ASP A 81 13.76 20.51 -12.93
C ASP A 81 13.39 20.44 -11.44
N GLU A 82 12.12 20.71 -11.13
CA GLU A 82 11.59 20.63 -9.77
C GLU A 82 11.72 19.21 -9.19
N CYS A 83 11.41 18.18 -9.98
CA CYS A 83 11.56 16.79 -9.56
C CYS A 83 13.03 16.43 -9.35
N MET A 84 13.91 16.80 -10.28
CA MET A 84 15.35 16.54 -10.18
C MET A 84 15.98 17.22 -8.94
N GLN A 85 15.61 18.46 -8.65
CA GLN A 85 16.05 19.18 -7.45
C GLN A 85 15.54 18.55 -6.16
N ALA A 86 14.27 18.11 -6.14
CA ALA A 86 13.70 17.42 -4.98
C ALA A 86 14.41 16.08 -4.71
N ILE A 87 14.72 15.31 -5.77
CA ILE A 87 15.45 14.05 -5.67
C ILE A 87 16.87 14.29 -5.11
N MET A 88 17.61 15.25 -5.68
CA MET A 88 18.96 15.59 -5.18
C MET A 88 18.93 16.01 -3.70
N SER A 89 17.98 16.85 -3.33
CA SER A 89 17.80 17.32 -1.95
C SER A 89 17.50 16.17 -0.98
N PHE A 90 16.67 15.21 -1.40
CA PHE A 90 16.35 14.03 -0.61
C PHE A 90 17.58 13.16 -0.33
N PHE A 91 18.40 12.87 -1.34
CA PHE A 91 19.62 12.09 -1.16
C PHE A 91 20.66 12.79 -0.29
N GLN A 92 20.82 14.11 -0.44
CA GLN A 92 21.71 14.90 0.41
C GLN A 92 21.26 14.93 1.88
N ALA A 93 19.94 15.02 2.13
CA ALA A 93 19.40 14.97 3.49
C ALA A 93 19.60 13.60 4.15
N LYS A 94 19.45 12.51 3.39
CA LYS A 94 19.61 11.13 3.89
C LYS A 94 21.06 10.77 4.22
N SER A 95 22.04 11.40 3.56
CA SER A 95 23.47 11.23 3.87
C SER A 95 23.92 11.93 5.17
N LYS A 96 23.07 12.78 5.76
CA LYS A 96 23.37 13.56 6.98
C LYS A 96 22.73 12.96 8.25
N LEU A 97 22.07 11.82 8.12
CA LEU A 97 21.52 10.98 9.19
C LEU A 97 22.38 9.71 9.32
#